data_AF-A0A920YTD5-F1
#
_entry.id   AF-A0A920YTD5-F1
#
_cell.length_a   1.000
_cell.length_b   1.000
_cell.length_c   1.000
_cell.angle_alpha   90.00
_cell.angle_beta   90.00
_cell.angle_gamma   90.00
#
_symmetry.space_group_name_H-M   'P 1'
#
loop_
_entity.id
_entity.type
_entity.pdbx_description
1 polymer ?
#
loop_
_entity_poly.entity_id
_entity_poly.type
_entity_poly.pdbx_seq_one_letter_code
_entity_poly.pdbx_strand_id
1 'polypeptide(L)'
;MSEILEHSSNVESIPESKHEIQDAREKNIFAAFGWDPAEFRRKMTEYYYHDFLEKQETEYTLEFEKYGDLSLYHFSDETFTMEGPNCYAFAMKLPLNPLTGLPFECRPTPGDLSHGFDPEIARQSLEVLNFGTPQQQKNFFYKMMKDDASVLGMDIKEVEKDYQPGDGEWMIALAVTDNLINNPGSFTDFHFYRKGEEGNWYHKPGTSQVENTNARGNLIFDPSECDRGEYKHFLGYYAVKKLSGLEVEHE
;
A
#
# COMPACT_ATOMS: atom_id res chain seq x y z
N MET A 1 22.45 -23.08 -54.94
CA MET A 1 23.72 -22.35 -55.04
C MET A 1 23.37 -20.88 -55.02
N SER A 2 23.32 -20.28 -53.82
CA SER A 2 24.47 -19.70 -53.09
C SER A 2 24.69 -18.28 -53.63
N GLU A 3 24.34 -17.24 -52.86
CA GLU A 3 25.28 -16.39 -52.08
C GLU A 3 25.09 -14.94 -52.61
N ILE A 4 25.15 -13.82 -51.88
CA ILE A 4 25.61 -13.49 -50.53
C ILE A 4 24.93 -12.15 -50.14
N LEU A 5 24.63 -12.03 -48.84
CA LEU A 5 24.32 -10.78 -48.16
C LEU A 5 25.58 -9.92 -48.03
N GLU A 6 25.51 -8.64 -48.37
CA GLU A 6 26.40 -7.64 -47.77
C GLU A 6 25.56 -6.69 -46.90
N HIS A 7 25.51 -7.03 -45.61
CA HIS A 7 25.20 -6.09 -44.53
C HIS A 7 26.38 -5.14 -44.38
N SER A 8 26.17 -3.85 -44.70
CA SER A 8 27.02 -2.77 -44.20
C SER A 8 26.47 -2.34 -42.85
N SER A 9 27.21 -2.73 -41.82
CA SER A 9 27.04 -2.37 -40.42
C SER A 9 27.39 -0.91 -40.17
N ASN A 10 26.39 -0.07 -39.90
CA ASN A 10 26.56 1.10 -39.03
C ASN A 10 25.86 0.78 -37.71
N VAL A 11 26.54 -0.01 -36.88
CA VAL A 11 26.20 -0.11 -35.45
C VAL A 11 26.82 1.13 -34.83
N GLU A 12 26.01 2.18 -34.64
CA GLU A 12 26.34 3.23 -33.70
C GLU A 12 26.59 2.58 -32.33
N SER A 13 27.70 2.96 -31.72
CA SER A 13 28.24 2.41 -30.49
C SER A 13 27.19 2.33 -29.37
N ILE A 14 27.10 1.16 -28.74
CA ILE A 14 26.25 0.91 -27.56
C ILE A 14 26.80 1.73 -26.38
N PRO A 15 25.98 2.56 -25.69
CA PRO A 15 26.44 3.31 -24.52
C PRO A 15 26.69 2.37 -23.33
N GLU A 16 27.89 2.43 -22.75
CA GLU A 16 28.37 1.49 -21.72
C GLU A 16 28.12 1.97 -20.27
N SER A 17 27.17 2.87 -20.02
CA SER A 17 26.85 3.30 -18.65
C SER A 17 25.34 3.33 -18.34
N LYS A 18 24.95 2.85 -17.14
CA LYS A 18 23.55 2.83 -16.66
C LYS A 18 22.86 4.21 -16.68
N HIS A 19 23.63 5.29 -16.59
CA HIS A 19 23.12 6.66 -16.57
C HIS A 19 22.70 7.16 -17.98
N GLU A 20 23.32 6.66 -19.05
CA GLU A 20 22.98 7.06 -20.43
C GLU A 20 21.73 6.33 -20.97
N ILE A 21 21.44 5.14 -20.46
CA ILE A 21 20.30 4.32 -20.90
C ILE A 21 18.95 4.89 -20.41
N GLN A 22 18.93 5.50 -19.22
CA GLN A 22 17.71 6.08 -18.65
C GLN A 22 17.34 7.40 -19.33
N ASP A 23 18.33 8.24 -19.61
CA ASP A 23 18.17 9.54 -20.26
C ASP A 23 17.77 9.41 -21.74
N ALA A 24 18.22 8.35 -22.41
CA ALA A 24 17.86 8.03 -23.79
C ALA A 24 16.43 7.46 -23.96
N ARG A 25 15.86 6.81 -22.94
CA ARG A 25 14.49 6.25 -23.01
C ARG A 25 13.43 7.32 -22.81
N GLU A 26 13.58 8.21 -21.83
CA GLU A 26 12.60 9.26 -21.57
C GLU A 26 12.59 10.34 -22.65
N LYS A 27 13.78 10.79 -23.10
CA LYS A 27 13.86 11.84 -24.14
C LYS A 27 13.28 11.39 -25.48
N ASN A 28 13.39 10.10 -25.84
CA ASN A 28 12.91 9.62 -27.15
C ASN A 28 11.38 9.54 -27.25
N ILE A 29 10.67 9.09 -26.21
CA ILE A 29 9.20 9.01 -26.26
C ILE A 29 8.56 10.40 -26.23
N PHE A 30 8.99 11.29 -25.34
CA PHE A 30 8.38 12.62 -25.25
C PHE A 30 8.73 13.49 -26.47
N ALA A 31 9.96 13.39 -27.00
CA ALA A 31 10.34 14.07 -28.24
C ALA A 31 9.59 13.52 -29.47
N ALA A 32 9.37 12.19 -29.54
CA ALA A 32 8.64 11.57 -30.65
C ALA A 32 7.17 12.02 -30.74
N PHE A 33 6.56 12.40 -29.61
CA PHE A 33 5.20 12.94 -29.55
C PHE A 33 5.13 14.47 -29.43
N GLY A 34 6.29 15.15 -29.43
CA GLY A 34 6.37 16.61 -29.30
C GLY A 34 5.84 17.14 -27.97
N TRP A 35 5.93 16.35 -26.91
CA TRP A 35 5.41 16.69 -25.59
C TRP A 35 6.53 17.16 -24.67
N ASP A 36 6.27 18.23 -23.92
CA ASP A 36 7.12 18.62 -22.81
C ASP A 36 6.87 17.66 -21.61
N PRO A 37 7.89 16.94 -21.10
CA PRO A 37 7.72 16.04 -19.97
C PRO A 37 7.18 16.73 -18.70
N ALA A 38 7.53 18.00 -18.47
CA ALA A 38 7.03 18.75 -17.32
C ALA A 38 5.54 19.10 -17.49
N GLU A 39 5.14 19.56 -18.68
CA GLU A 39 3.75 19.83 -19.01
C GLU A 39 2.89 18.55 -19.05
N PHE A 40 3.42 17.43 -19.54
CA PHE A 40 2.74 16.14 -19.50
C PHE A 40 2.48 15.69 -18.06
N ARG A 41 3.49 15.78 -17.18
CA ARG A 41 3.32 15.51 -15.75
C ARG A 41 2.27 16.42 -15.12
N ARG A 42 2.32 17.73 -15.39
CA ARG A 42 1.33 18.70 -14.90
C ARG A 42 -0.09 18.37 -15.38
N LYS A 43 -0.27 18.06 -16.67
CA LYS A 43 -1.56 17.71 -17.27
C LYS A 43 -2.10 16.37 -16.76
N MET A 44 -1.23 15.40 -16.50
CA MET A 44 -1.63 14.15 -15.85
C MET A 44 -2.07 14.42 -14.41
N THR A 45 -1.32 15.21 -13.64
CA THR A 45 -1.73 15.65 -12.30
C THR A 45 -3.06 16.38 -12.31
N GLU A 46 -3.28 17.30 -13.26
CA GLU A 46 -4.55 18.02 -13.45
C GLU A 46 -5.70 17.12 -13.90
N TYR A 47 -5.46 16.15 -14.78
CA TYR A 47 -6.49 15.19 -15.22
C TYR A 47 -6.93 14.28 -14.07
N TYR A 48 -6.00 13.81 -13.23
CA TYR A 48 -6.32 13.07 -12.00
C TYR A 48 -6.99 13.97 -10.94
N TYR A 49 -6.74 15.28 -10.96
CA TYR A 49 -7.38 16.24 -10.04
C TYR A 49 -8.78 16.70 -10.48
N HIS A 50 -9.05 16.78 -11.78
CA HIS A 50 -10.30 17.35 -12.29
C HIS A 50 -11.47 16.36 -12.33
N ASP A 51 -11.22 15.05 -12.43
CA ASP A 51 -12.28 14.02 -12.32
C ASP A 51 -12.77 13.83 -10.86
N PHE A 52 -12.13 14.51 -9.91
CA PHE A 52 -12.35 14.40 -8.47
C PHE A 52 -13.32 15.46 -7.89
N LEU A 53 -13.50 16.62 -8.54
CA LEU A 53 -14.12 17.80 -7.92
C LEU A 53 -15.67 17.89 -7.98
N GLU A 54 -16.38 16.80 -8.23
CA GLU A 54 -17.87 16.80 -8.24
C GLU A 54 -18.52 15.92 -7.15
N LYS A 55 -17.87 15.75 -5.99
CA LYS A 55 -18.49 15.08 -4.84
C LYS A 55 -18.39 15.95 -3.59
N GLN A 56 -19.52 16.16 -2.93
CA GLN A 56 -19.66 17.00 -1.73
C GLN A 56 -18.63 16.58 -0.68
N GLU A 57 -17.79 17.54 -0.28
CA GLU A 57 -16.79 17.39 0.78
C GLU A 57 -17.48 17.00 2.10
N THR A 58 -17.32 15.74 2.49
CA THR A 58 -17.58 15.30 3.85
C THR A 58 -16.25 15.28 4.62
N GLU A 59 -16.29 15.43 5.94
CA GLU A 59 -15.09 15.30 6.82
C GLU A 59 -14.33 13.97 6.58
N TYR A 60 -15.05 12.98 6.07
CA TYR A 60 -14.60 11.68 5.60
C TYR A 60 -13.71 11.72 4.35
N THR A 61 -14.02 12.56 3.35
CA THR A 61 -13.20 12.75 2.14
C THR A 61 -11.84 13.33 2.52
N LEU A 62 -11.83 14.30 3.45
CA LEU A 62 -10.62 14.95 3.97
C LEU A 62 -9.70 13.97 4.74
N GLU A 63 -10.24 12.98 5.47
CA GLU A 63 -9.40 11.96 6.13
C GLU A 63 -8.64 11.11 5.10
N PHE A 64 -9.27 10.80 3.96
CA PHE A 64 -8.72 9.90 2.95
C PHE A 64 -7.81 10.64 1.97
N GLU A 65 -8.11 11.90 1.69
CA GLU A 65 -7.26 12.82 0.93
C GLU A 65 -5.87 12.97 1.54
N LYS A 66 -5.75 12.91 2.88
CA LYS A 66 -4.43 12.90 3.55
C LYS A 66 -3.54 11.78 3.05
N TYR A 67 -4.10 10.60 2.76
CA TYR A 67 -3.34 9.49 2.19
C TYR A 67 -3.08 9.62 0.69
N GLY A 68 -3.64 10.64 0.03
CA GLY A 68 -3.31 11.05 -1.34
C GLY A 68 -2.25 12.15 -1.41
N ASP A 69 -1.85 12.75 -0.28
CA ASP A 69 -0.83 13.80 -0.25
C ASP A 69 0.55 13.23 -0.59
N LEU A 70 1.06 13.63 -1.75
CA LEU A 70 2.37 13.22 -2.26
C LEU A 70 3.53 13.64 -1.35
N SER A 71 3.35 14.63 -0.46
CA SER A 71 4.36 15.03 0.52
C SER A 71 4.68 13.95 1.55
N LEU A 72 3.76 12.99 1.73
CA LEU A 72 3.94 11.84 2.63
C LEU A 72 4.74 10.69 2.00
N TYR A 73 5.14 10.84 0.74
CA TYR A 73 5.83 9.81 -0.01
C TYR A 73 7.19 10.29 -0.49
N HIS A 74 8.11 9.34 -0.59
CA HIS A 74 9.41 9.58 -1.20
C HIS A 74 9.78 8.37 -2.07
N PHE A 75 10.68 8.58 -3.01
CA PHE A 75 11.21 7.49 -3.82
C PHE A 75 12.43 6.90 -3.12
N SER A 76 12.43 5.59 -2.90
CA SER A 76 13.59 4.87 -2.41
C SER A 76 14.44 4.41 -3.58
N ASP A 77 15.67 4.94 -3.68
CA ASP A 77 16.65 4.53 -4.70
C ASP A 77 17.13 3.08 -4.49
N GLU A 78 17.01 2.55 -3.27
CA GLU A 78 17.41 1.18 -2.93
C GLU A 78 16.41 0.14 -3.44
N THR A 79 15.12 0.40 -3.24
CA THR A 79 14.05 -0.52 -3.66
C THR A 79 13.50 -0.19 -5.04
N PHE A 80 13.83 0.99 -5.58
CA PHE A 80 13.23 1.57 -6.78
C PHE A 80 11.70 1.70 -6.68
N THR A 81 11.18 1.91 -5.46
CA THR A 81 9.74 2.07 -5.23
C THR A 81 9.40 3.32 -4.42
N MET A 82 8.16 3.78 -4.54
CA MET A 82 7.64 4.84 -3.68
C MET A 82 7.30 4.31 -2.30
N GLU A 83 7.92 4.87 -1.27
CA GLU A 83 7.68 4.56 0.13
C GLU A 83 6.75 5.59 0.77
N GLY A 84 6.02 5.20 1.81
CA GLY A 84 5.02 6.04 2.47
C GLY A 84 3.91 5.21 3.13
N PRO A 85 2.83 5.84 3.61
CA PRO A 85 1.73 5.14 4.25
C PRO A 85 1.05 4.19 3.25
N ASN A 86 1.02 2.89 3.56
CA ASN A 86 0.43 1.83 2.74
C ASN A 86 -0.95 1.37 3.28
N CYS A 87 -1.43 0.19 2.86
CA CYS A 87 -2.68 -0.40 3.33
C CYS A 87 -2.74 -0.58 4.86
N TYR A 88 -1.62 -0.95 5.50
CA TYR A 88 -1.57 -1.14 6.95
C TYR A 88 -1.68 0.20 7.69
N ALA A 89 -0.88 1.20 7.29
CA ALA A 89 -0.94 2.55 7.84
C ALA A 89 -2.34 3.17 7.70
N PHE A 90 -2.96 2.98 6.53
CA PHE A 90 -4.34 3.40 6.26
C PHE A 90 -5.34 2.72 7.21
N ALA A 91 -5.26 1.39 7.34
CA ALA A 91 -6.15 0.62 8.19
C ALA A 91 -6.07 1.05 9.67
N MET A 92 -4.87 1.38 10.15
CA MET A 92 -4.62 1.83 11.52
C MET A 92 -4.87 3.33 11.75
N LYS A 93 -5.34 4.08 10.73
CA LYS A 93 -5.51 5.56 10.77
C LYS A 93 -4.21 6.34 11.04
N LEU A 94 -3.08 5.88 10.47
CA LEU A 94 -1.75 6.47 10.60
C LEU A 94 -1.29 7.12 9.28
N PRO A 95 -1.55 8.41 9.03
CA PRO A 95 -1.03 9.10 7.84
C PRO A 95 0.48 9.40 7.95
N LEU A 96 0.99 9.55 9.17
CA LEU A 96 2.40 9.77 9.50
C LEU A 96 2.90 8.64 10.39
N ASN A 97 4.22 8.49 10.49
CA ASN A 97 4.83 7.62 11.49
C ASN A 97 4.52 8.20 12.88
N PRO A 98 3.75 7.49 13.72
CA PRO A 98 3.31 8.01 15.01
C PRO A 98 4.44 8.13 16.04
N LEU A 99 5.59 7.48 15.80
CA LEU A 99 6.74 7.51 16.70
C LEU A 99 7.64 8.73 16.45
N THR A 100 7.69 9.21 15.21
CA THR A 100 8.57 10.32 14.80
C THR A 100 7.80 11.60 14.44
N GLY A 101 6.51 11.49 14.13
CA GLY A 101 5.70 12.59 13.58
C GLY A 101 6.06 12.95 12.13
N LEU A 102 6.94 12.18 11.48
CA LEU A 102 7.39 12.39 10.11
C LEU A 102 6.74 11.39 9.14
N PRO A 103 6.81 11.62 7.82
CA PRO A 103 6.43 10.61 6.83
C PRO A 103 7.14 9.27 7.07
N PHE A 104 6.50 8.18 6.68
CA PHE A 104 7.10 6.85 6.77
C PHE A 104 8.30 6.73 5.81
N GLU A 105 9.47 6.32 6.33
CA GLU A 105 10.68 6.08 5.55
C GLU A 105 10.60 4.79 4.70
N CYS A 106 9.71 3.87 5.06
CA CYS A 106 9.40 2.68 4.29
C CYS A 106 7.93 2.30 4.50
N ARG A 107 7.34 1.50 3.61
CA ARG A 107 5.99 0.97 3.80
C ARG A 107 5.91 0.16 5.09
N PRO A 108 5.12 0.58 6.10
CA PRO A 108 5.07 -0.11 7.37
C PRO A 108 4.37 -1.46 7.24
N THR A 109 4.87 -2.44 7.97
CA THR A 109 4.31 -3.78 8.11
C THR A 109 3.90 -4.02 9.56
N PRO A 110 2.94 -4.92 9.84
CA PRO A 110 2.60 -5.26 11.22
C PRO A 110 3.86 -5.71 11.99
N GLY A 111 4.13 -5.04 13.10
CA GLY A 111 5.27 -5.27 14.00
C GLY A 111 6.31 -4.15 13.95
N ASP A 112 6.37 -3.36 12.88
CA ASP A 112 7.42 -2.34 12.70
C ASP A 112 7.36 -1.24 13.77
N LEU A 113 6.16 -0.88 14.24
CA LEU A 113 5.97 0.19 15.21
C LEU A 113 6.35 -0.26 16.63
N SER A 114 6.13 -1.53 16.96
CA SER A 114 6.45 -2.08 18.27
C SER A 114 7.87 -2.61 18.38
N HIS A 115 8.45 -3.09 17.28
CA HIS A 115 9.78 -3.73 17.24
C HIS A 115 10.84 -2.88 16.54
N GLY A 116 10.50 -1.68 16.05
CA GLY A 116 11.47 -0.70 15.53
C GLY A 116 12.14 -1.13 14.24
N PHE A 117 11.39 -1.71 13.30
CA PHE A 117 11.91 -2.25 12.03
C PHE A 117 13.00 -3.33 12.23
N ASP A 118 12.83 -4.20 13.23
CA ASP A 118 13.75 -5.31 13.52
C ASP A 118 13.87 -6.25 12.28
N PRO A 119 15.09 -6.43 11.72
CA PRO A 119 15.31 -7.32 10.58
C PRO A 119 14.85 -8.76 10.81
N GLU A 120 14.88 -9.26 12.05
CA GLU A 120 14.41 -10.60 12.37
C GLU A 120 12.88 -10.69 12.30
N ILE A 121 12.15 -9.66 12.73
CA ILE A 121 10.69 -9.59 12.58
C ILE A 121 10.31 -9.48 11.10
N ALA A 122 11.03 -8.66 10.33
CA ALA A 122 10.84 -8.58 8.88
C ALA A 122 11.07 -9.95 8.21
N ARG A 123 12.12 -10.68 8.61
CA ARG A 123 12.43 -12.03 8.12
C ARG A 123 11.31 -13.02 8.48
N GLN A 124 10.80 -12.98 9.72
CA GLN A 124 9.70 -13.85 10.17
C GLN A 124 8.39 -13.55 9.42
N SER A 125 8.10 -12.26 9.18
CA SER A 125 6.95 -11.82 8.38
C SER A 125 7.02 -12.39 6.96
N LEU A 126 8.19 -12.29 6.31
CA LEU A 126 8.42 -12.89 5.01
C LEU A 126 8.33 -14.43 5.05
N GLU A 127 8.87 -15.07 6.08
CA GLU A 127 8.83 -16.53 6.21
C GLU A 127 7.38 -17.04 6.36
N VAL A 128 6.57 -16.38 7.19
CA VAL A 128 5.16 -16.78 7.38
C VAL A 128 4.32 -16.49 6.13
N LEU A 129 4.58 -15.40 5.41
CA LEU A 129 3.93 -15.13 4.12
C LEU A 129 4.29 -16.18 3.08
N ASN A 130 5.57 -16.52 2.95
CA ASN A 130 6.08 -17.45 1.95
C ASN A 130 5.69 -18.90 2.21
N PHE A 131 5.67 -19.34 3.47
CA PHE A 131 5.60 -20.76 3.80
C PHE A 131 4.54 -21.11 4.86
N GLY A 132 3.94 -20.11 5.51
CA GLY A 132 2.90 -20.33 6.50
C GLY A 132 1.58 -20.75 5.88
N THR A 133 0.82 -21.57 6.61
CA THR A 133 -0.62 -21.77 6.38
C THR A 133 -1.40 -20.48 6.66
N PRO A 134 -2.63 -20.30 6.12
CA PRO A 134 -3.47 -19.16 6.46
C PRO A 134 -3.66 -18.95 7.97
N GLN A 135 -3.74 -20.03 8.75
CA GLN A 135 -3.84 -19.94 10.20
C GLN A 135 -2.54 -19.43 10.86
N GLN A 136 -1.37 -19.85 10.38
CA GLN A 136 -0.09 -19.35 10.87
C GLN A 136 0.12 -17.88 10.50
N GLN A 137 -0.22 -17.50 9.26
CA GLN A 137 -0.21 -16.11 8.80
C GLN A 137 -1.11 -15.24 9.67
N LYS A 138 -2.36 -15.68 9.90
CA LYS A 138 -3.30 -15.01 10.80
C LYS A 138 -2.73 -14.83 12.20
N ASN A 139 -2.22 -15.90 12.81
CA ASN A 139 -1.69 -15.84 14.18
C ASN A 139 -0.51 -14.88 14.29
N PHE A 140 0.40 -14.89 13.30
CA PHE A 140 1.55 -14.00 13.28
C PHE A 140 1.12 -12.54 13.13
N PHE A 141 0.36 -12.20 12.07
CA PHE A 141 -0.04 -10.83 11.82
C PHE A 141 -0.95 -10.28 12.92
N TYR A 142 -1.86 -11.10 13.47
CA TYR A 142 -2.68 -10.66 14.58
C TYR A 142 -1.83 -10.36 15.83
N LYS A 143 -0.82 -11.17 16.12
CA LYS A 143 0.11 -10.87 17.21
C LYS A 143 0.85 -9.55 16.95
N MET A 144 1.41 -9.36 15.76
CA MET A 144 2.16 -8.15 15.42
C MET A 144 1.30 -6.88 15.45
N MET A 145 0.06 -6.95 14.95
CA MET A 145 -0.91 -5.86 15.07
C MET A 145 -1.23 -5.52 16.53
N LYS A 146 -1.32 -6.53 17.42
CA LYS A 146 -1.53 -6.31 18.85
C LYS A 146 -0.35 -5.63 19.51
N ASP A 147 0.87 -6.04 19.18
CA ASP A 147 2.08 -5.42 19.70
C ASP A 147 2.15 -3.93 19.26
N ASP A 148 1.90 -3.66 17.98
CA ASP A 148 1.83 -2.29 17.44
C ASP A 148 0.71 -1.48 18.09
N ALA A 149 -0.50 -2.01 18.17
CA ALA A 149 -1.62 -1.32 18.81
C ALA A 149 -1.28 -0.92 20.26
N SER A 150 -0.62 -1.81 21.01
CA SER A 150 -0.22 -1.54 22.39
C SER A 150 0.72 -0.35 22.52
N VAL A 151 1.71 -0.19 21.64
CA VAL A 151 2.65 0.95 21.71
C VAL A 151 2.01 2.26 21.23
N LEU A 152 0.93 2.17 20.46
CA LEU A 152 0.16 3.31 19.97
C LEU A 152 -0.95 3.77 20.92
N GLY A 153 -1.08 3.16 22.10
CA GLY A 153 -2.21 3.43 22.99
C GLY A 153 -3.55 3.00 22.38
N MET A 154 -3.54 1.93 21.59
CA MET A 154 -4.71 1.32 20.99
C MET A 154 -4.90 -0.10 21.53
N ASP A 155 -6.12 -0.61 21.41
CA ASP A 155 -6.41 -2.04 21.55
C ASP A 155 -6.93 -2.58 20.21
N ILE A 156 -6.65 -3.86 19.95
CA ILE A 156 -7.16 -4.55 18.77
C ILE A 156 -7.66 -5.95 19.15
N LYS A 157 -8.86 -6.28 18.70
CA LYS A 157 -9.50 -7.57 18.92
C LYS A 157 -10.09 -8.11 17.63
N GLU A 158 -10.03 -9.42 17.46
CA GLU A 158 -10.77 -10.10 16.39
C GLU A 158 -12.29 -10.01 16.65
N VAL A 159 -13.06 -9.79 15.59
CA VAL A 159 -14.52 -9.62 15.65
C VAL A 159 -15.19 -10.33 14.47
N GLU A 160 -16.52 -10.45 14.52
CA GLU A 160 -17.33 -10.94 13.41
C GLU A 160 -17.64 -9.82 12.39
N LYS A 161 -18.09 -10.22 11.20
CA LYS A 161 -18.32 -9.30 10.07
C LYS A 161 -19.37 -8.22 10.33
N ASP A 162 -20.34 -8.53 11.17
CA ASP A 162 -21.47 -7.68 11.54
C ASP A 162 -21.24 -6.89 12.83
N TYR A 163 -20.03 -6.96 13.40
CA TYR A 163 -19.64 -6.16 14.55
C TYR A 163 -19.91 -4.66 14.31
N GLN A 164 -20.42 -4.00 15.34
CA GLN A 164 -20.71 -2.57 15.33
C GLN A 164 -19.71 -1.87 16.25
N PRO A 165 -18.78 -1.08 15.71
CA PRO A 165 -17.82 -0.33 16.52
C PRO A 165 -18.51 0.64 17.47
N GLY A 166 -18.02 0.69 18.71
CA GLY A 166 -18.40 1.76 19.64
C GLY A 166 -17.62 3.06 19.39
N ASP A 167 -17.86 4.06 20.22
CA ASP A 167 -17.16 5.34 20.14
C ASP A 167 -15.63 5.17 20.22
N GLY A 168 -14.91 5.77 19.26
CA GLY A 168 -13.45 5.69 19.17
C GLY A 168 -12.90 4.34 18.69
N GLU A 169 -13.78 3.43 18.24
CA GLU A 169 -13.45 2.14 17.65
C GLU A 169 -13.79 2.13 16.15
N TRP A 170 -13.02 1.41 15.34
CA TRP A 170 -13.30 1.19 13.92
C TRP A 170 -12.94 -0.23 13.51
N MET A 171 -13.44 -0.66 12.35
CA MET A 171 -13.15 -2.00 11.83
C MET A 171 -12.09 -1.98 10.74
N ILE A 172 -11.23 -3.00 10.78
CA ILE A 172 -10.30 -3.36 9.72
C ILE A 172 -10.51 -4.83 9.32
N ALA A 173 -10.00 -5.20 8.15
CA ALA A 173 -9.97 -6.59 7.71
C ALA A 173 -8.62 -6.92 7.08
N LEU A 174 -8.20 -8.17 7.21
CA LEU A 174 -6.92 -8.67 6.70
C LEU A 174 -7.14 -9.79 5.69
N ALA A 175 -6.47 -9.69 4.55
CA ALA A 175 -6.33 -10.77 3.59
C ALA A 175 -4.85 -10.96 3.22
N VAL A 176 -4.50 -12.12 2.69
CA VAL A 176 -3.15 -12.43 2.20
C VAL A 176 -3.24 -13.15 0.86
N THR A 177 -2.18 -13.05 0.08
CA THR A 177 -2.01 -13.84 -1.14
C THR A 177 -1.84 -15.32 -0.81
N ASP A 178 -1.81 -16.16 -1.84
CA ASP A 178 -1.36 -17.54 -1.64
C ASP A 178 0.13 -17.58 -1.28
N ASN A 179 0.56 -18.67 -0.64
CA ASN A 179 1.95 -18.88 -0.26
C ASN A 179 2.75 -19.56 -1.38
N LEU A 180 4.08 -19.59 -1.27
CA LEU A 180 4.96 -20.17 -2.29
C LEU A 180 4.88 -21.70 -2.37
N ILE A 181 4.33 -22.36 -1.35
CA ILE A 181 4.11 -23.82 -1.36
C ILE A 181 2.96 -24.16 -2.31
N ASN A 182 1.85 -23.42 -2.20
CA ASN A 182 0.64 -23.65 -2.99
C ASN A 182 0.73 -23.05 -4.39
N ASN A 183 1.41 -21.90 -4.53
CA ASN A 183 1.58 -21.22 -5.80
C ASN A 183 3.05 -20.81 -6.04
N PRO A 184 3.92 -21.76 -6.40
CA PRO A 184 5.33 -21.49 -6.69
C PRO A 184 5.45 -20.50 -7.87
N GLY A 185 6.09 -19.35 -7.63
CA GLY A 185 6.27 -18.29 -8.63
C GLY A 185 5.29 -17.11 -8.48
N SER A 186 4.37 -17.17 -7.51
CA SER A 186 3.62 -16.00 -7.06
C SER A 186 4.49 -15.06 -6.23
N PHE A 187 4.04 -13.82 -6.06
CA PHE A 187 4.50 -12.98 -4.96
C PHE A 187 3.69 -13.29 -3.70
N THR A 188 4.23 -12.94 -2.54
CA THR A 188 3.54 -13.06 -1.26
C THR A 188 3.36 -11.72 -0.61
N ASP A 189 2.14 -11.42 -0.18
CA ASP A 189 1.80 -10.11 0.38
C ASP A 189 0.58 -10.21 1.31
N PHE A 190 0.42 -9.19 2.15
CA PHE A 190 -0.78 -8.96 2.95
C PHE A 190 -1.52 -7.73 2.46
N HIS A 191 -2.81 -7.65 2.76
CA HIS A 191 -3.60 -6.50 2.40
C HIS A 191 -4.68 -6.20 3.42
N PHE A 192 -4.79 -4.91 3.74
CA PHE A 192 -5.71 -4.40 4.73
C PHE A 192 -6.83 -3.57 4.11
N TYR A 193 -8.00 -3.71 4.71
CA TYR A 193 -9.19 -2.92 4.44
C TYR A 193 -9.62 -2.21 5.71
N ARG A 194 -10.30 -1.08 5.56
CA ARG A 194 -10.90 -0.32 6.65
C ARG A 194 -12.36 -0.02 6.33
N LYS A 195 -13.24 -0.25 7.30
CA LYS A 195 -14.66 0.09 7.17
C LYS A 195 -14.84 1.59 7.33
N GLY A 196 -15.49 2.21 6.37
CA GLY A 196 -15.92 3.60 6.41
C GLY A 196 -17.16 3.80 7.28
N GLU A 197 -17.43 5.05 7.64
CA GLU A 197 -18.61 5.42 8.43
C GLU A 197 -19.93 5.18 7.67
N GLU A 198 -19.88 5.29 6.34
CA GLU A 198 -21.02 4.99 5.46
C GLU A 198 -21.26 3.48 5.27
N GLY A 199 -20.49 2.62 5.94
CA GLY A 199 -20.63 1.16 5.89
C GLY A 199 -19.91 0.48 4.71
N ASN A 200 -19.42 1.24 3.73
CA ASN A 200 -18.56 0.75 2.66
C ASN A 200 -17.14 0.44 3.18
N TRP A 201 -16.43 -0.49 2.54
CA TRP A 201 -15.04 -0.79 2.85
C TRP A 201 -14.08 -0.14 1.86
N TYR A 202 -12.95 0.31 2.38
CA TYR A 202 -11.92 1.02 1.64
C TYR A 202 -10.58 0.34 1.84
N HIS A 203 -9.68 0.53 0.90
CA HIS A 203 -8.32 0.02 0.96
C HIS A 203 -7.37 0.99 0.27
N LYS A 204 -6.07 0.80 0.51
CA LYS A 204 -5.02 1.60 -0.11
C LYS A 204 -3.96 0.69 -0.75
N PRO A 205 -4.09 0.38 -2.06
CA PRO A 205 -3.12 -0.44 -2.77
C PRO A 205 -1.75 0.23 -2.87
N GLY A 206 -0.82 -0.12 -1.98
CA GLY A 206 0.53 0.44 -1.98
C GLY A 206 0.52 1.97 -1.91
N THR A 207 0.95 2.62 -2.99
CA THR A 207 1.02 4.09 -3.11
C THR A 207 -0.13 4.71 -3.89
N SER A 208 -1.09 3.92 -4.39
CA SER A 208 -2.27 4.46 -5.07
C SER A 208 -3.20 5.17 -4.09
N GLN A 209 -4.17 5.92 -4.61
CA GLN A 209 -5.17 6.60 -3.79
C GLN A 209 -6.01 5.58 -3.00
N VAL A 210 -6.70 6.08 -1.96
CA VAL A 210 -7.66 5.26 -1.23
C VAL A 210 -8.84 4.96 -2.15
N GLU A 211 -9.20 3.69 -2.25
CA GLU A 211 -10.26 3.19 -3.12
C GLU A 211 -11.30 2.42 -2.31
N ASN A 212 -12.55 2.38 -2.79
CA ASN A 212 -13.62 1.51 -2.26
C ASN A 212 -14.07 0.44 -3.26
N THR A 213 -13.30 0.23 -4.32
CA THR A 213 -13.63 -0.73 -5.37
C THR A 213 -12.70 -1.92 -5.35
N ASN A 214 -13.25 -3.11 -5.52
CA ASN A 214 -12.50 -4.37 -5.60
C ASN A 214 -11.74 -4.50 -6.93
N ALA A 215 -11.04 -5.62 -7.15
CA ALA A 215 -10.22 -5.83 -8.36
C ALA A 215 -10.99 -5.84 -9.69
N ARG A 216 -12.34 -5.88 -9.65
CA ARG A 216 -13.23 -5.74 -10.81
C ARG A 216 -13.87 -4.35 -10.92
N GLY A 217 -13.47 -3.38 -10.11
CA GLY A 217 -14.05 -2.04 -10.09
C GLY A 217 -15.44 -1.95 -9.44
N ASN A 218 -15.83 -2.93 -8.62
CA ASN A 218 -17.14 -2.94 -7.94
C ASN A 218 -16.97 -2.50 -6.48
N LEU A 219 -17.94 -1.79 -5.91
CA LEU A 219 -17.90 -1.37 -4.51
C LEU A 219 -17.69 -2.56 -3.56
N ILE A 220 -16.86 -2.35 -2.53
CA ILE A 220 -16.57 -3.36 -1.50
C ILE A 220 -17.56 -3.19 -0.35
N PHE A 221 -18.53 -4.09 -0.27
CA PHE A 221 -19.45 -4.20 0.88
C PHE A 221 -18.95 -5.16 1.96
N ASP A 222 -18.20 -6.17 1.56
CA ASP A 222 -17.68 -7.22 2.44
C ASP A 222 -16.31 -7.70 1.88
N PRO A 223 -15.19 -7.39 2.55
CA PRO A 223 -13.86 -7.82 2.12
C PRO A 223 -13.69 -9.34 2.05
N SER A 224 -14.45 -10.13 2.80
CA SER A 224 -14.39 -11.60 2.76
C SER A 224 -15.09 -12.19 1.53
N GLU A 225 -16.03 -11.47 0.92
CA GLU A 225 -16.83 -11.92 -0.23
C GLU A 225 -16.47 -11.22 -1.55
N CYS A 226 -15.72 -10.11 -1.52
CA CYS A 226 -15.37 -9.35 -2.74
C CYS A 226 -14.26 -10.01 -3.59
N ASP A 227 -14.11 -9.55 -4.83
CA ASP A 227 -12.95 -9.93 -5.66
C ASP A 227 -11.70 -9.17 -5.20
N ARG A 228 -10.89 -9.83 -4.37
CA ARG A 228 -9.64 -9.28 -3.85
C ARG A 228 -8.45 -9.44 -4.80
N GLY A 229 -8.64 -9.89 -6.04
CA GLY A 229 -7.56 -10.16 -6.97
C GLY A 229 -6.63 -11.27 -6.43
N GLU A 230 -5.37 -10.95 -6.18
CA GLU A 230 -4.35 -11.92 -5.75
C GLU A 230 -4.44 -12.32 -4.26
N TYR A 231 -5.17 -11.58 -3.43
CA TYR A 231 -5.32 -11.87 -2.00
C TYR A 231 -6.37 -12.96 -1.75
N LYS A 232 -5.97 -14.23 -1.97
CA LYS A 232 -6.85 -15.40 -1.96
C LYS A 232 -7.42 -15.73 -0.59
N HIS A 233 -6.65 -15.53 0.48
CA HIS A 233 -7.02 -15.98 1.83
C HIS A 233 -7.50 -14.81 2.69
N PHE A 234 -8.76 -14.83 3.09
CA PHE A 234 -9.30 -13.89 4.07
C PHE A 234 -8.97 -14.37 5.49
N LEU A 235 -8.31 -13.54 6.29
CA LEU A 235 -7.80 -13.94 7.61
C LEU A 235 -8.69 -13.49 8.78
N GLY A 236 -9.46 -12.41 8.63
CA GLY A 236 -10.43 -12.01 9.64
C GLY A 236 -10.78 -10.53 9.65
N TYR A 237 -11.75 -10.21 10.50
CA TYR A 237 -12.13 -8.85 10.87
C TYR A 237 -11.57 -8.52 12.24
N TYR A 238 -11.18 -7.26 12.41
CA TYR A 238 -10.67 -6.76 13.67
C TYR A 238 -11.29 -5.41 14.00
N ALA A 239 -11.56 -5.18 15.27
CA ALA A 239 -11.92 -3.87 15.79
C ALA A 239 -10.70 -3.25 16.46
N VAL A 240 -10.35 -2.04 16.05
CA VAL A 240 -9.27 -1.23 16.61
C VAL A 240 -9.88 -0.10 17.41
N LYS A 241 -9.45 0.09 18.64
CA LYS A 241 -9.96 1.12 19.55
C LYS A 241 -8.83 2.00 20.05
N LYS A 242 -8.98 3.32 19.93
CA LYS A 242 -8.10 4.25 20.65
C LYS A 242 -8.43 4.23 22.14
N LEU A 243 -7.43 4.04 22.99
CA LEU A 243 -7.61 4.11 24.43
C LEU A 243 -7.56 5.59 24.84
N SER A 244 -8.67 6.12 25.33
CA SER A 244 -8.75 7.47 25.88
C SER A 244 -7.85 7.57 27.12
N GLY A 245 -6.73 8.29 27.03
CA GLY A 245 -5.79 8.47 28.15
C GLY A 245 -4.38 8.97 27.83
N LEU A 246 -4.02 9.16 26.56
CA LEU A 246 -2.78 9.83 26.15
C LEU A 246 -3.10 11.19 25.51
N GLU A 247 -3.65 12.11 26.30
CA GLU A 247 -3.41 13.53 26.02
C GLU A 247 -1.94 13.75 26.33
N VAL A 248 -1.11 13.84 25.28
CA VAL A 248 0.24 14.36 25.44
C VAL A 248 0.07 15.85 25.71
N GLU A 249 0.12 16.24 26.98
CA GLU A 249 0.36 17.61 27.36
C GLU A 249 1.70 18.03 26.74
N HIS A 250 1.63 18.76 25.63
CA HIS A 250 2.77 19.50 25.13
C HIS A 250 2.91 20.75 26.02
N GLU A 251 3.81 20.67 27.02
CA GLU A 251 4.41 21.86 27.66
C GLU A 251 5.35 22.60 26.70
#